data_AF-A0A7C3SZ03-F1
#
_entry.id   AF-A0A7C3SZ03-F1
#
_cell.length_a   1.000
_cell.length_b   1.000
_cell.length_c   1.000
_cell.angle_alpha   90.00
_cell.angle_beta   90.00
_cell.angle_gamma   90.00
#
_symmetry.space_group_name_H-M   'P 1'
#
loop_
_entity.id
_entity.type
_entity.pdbx_description
1 polymer ?
#
loop_
_entity_poly.entity_id
_entity_poly.type
_entity_poly.pdbx_seq_one_letter_code
_entity_poly.pdbx_strand_id
1 'polypeptide(L)'
;MGEFIRFRRFITPVIIQIIFWIGVALVFIGGIAMMVLSEGEAGGVIAGLLTILLGPIFVRIYCELLILGFRLYDTMVEIKNHQAYQSQIQGYLYQIEQYKYQQQSMK
;
A
#
# COMPACT_ATOMS: atom_id res chain seq x y z
N MET A 1 20.20 -18.59 11.27
CA MET A 1 19.86 -18.80 9.84
C MET A 1 18.35 -18.75 9.54
N GLY A 2 17.46 -18.49 10.50
CA GLY A 2 16.00 -18.54 10.30
C GLY A 2 15.29 -17.20 10.01
N GLU A 3 16.02 -16.13 9.67
CA GLU A 3 15.41 -14.82 9.39
C GLU A 3 14.92 -14.66 7.93
N PHE A 4 15.14 -15.65 7.07
CA PHE A 4 14.74 -15.61 5.65
C PHE A 4 13.22 -15.67 5.41
N ILE A 5 12.41 -15.83 6.45
CA ILE A 5 10.94 -15.82 6.37
C ILE A 5 10.33 -14.65 7.16
N ARG A 6 11.06 -13.54 7.34
CA ARG A 6 10.46 -12.25 7.74
C ARG A 6 9.74 -11.57 6.57
N PHE A 7 8.92 -12.33 5.84
CA PHE A 7 7.87 -11.89 4.91
C PHE A 7 6.71 -11.18 5.66
N ARG A 8 7.01 -10.55 6.79
CA ARG A 8 6.06 -9.86 7.68
C ARG A 8 6.10 -8.35 7.52
N ARG A 9 7.09 -7.84 6.77
CA ARG A 9 7.14 -6.44 6.39
C ARG A 9 6.90 -6.39 4.89
N PHE A 10 5.84 -5.72 4.47
CA PHE A 10 5.46 -5.54 3.08
C PHE A 10 6.69 -5.18 2.26
N ILE A 11 7.21 -6.15 1.49
CA ILE A 11 8.27 -5.92 0.52
C ILE A 11 7.68 -5.17 -0.70
N THR A 12 6.37 -5.31 -0.89
CA THR A 12 5.55 -4.68 -1.91
C THR A 12 5.71 -3.16 -2.03
N PRO A 13 5.61 -2.33 -0.96
CA PRO A 13 5.86 -0.90 -1.05
C PRO A 13 7.29 -0.57 -1.52
N VAL A 14 8.29 -1.37 -1.16
CA VAL A 14 9.67 -1.18 -1.62
C VAL A 14 9.80 -1.52 -3.11
N ILE A 15 9.16 -2.60 -3.55
CA ILE A 15 9.13 -2.98 -4.97
C ILE A 15 8.44 -1.89 -5.81
N ILE A 16 7.31 -1.35 -5.34
CA ILE A 16 6.59 -0.28 -6.05
C ILE A 16 7.45 0.99 -6.15
N GLN A 17 8.24 1.33 -5.13
CA GLN A 17 9.18 2.45 -5.21
C GLN A 17 10.26 2.25 -6.29
N ILE A 18 10.77 1.03 -6.46
CA ILE A 18 11.73 0.73 -7.54
C ILE A 18 11.06 0.88 -8.92
N ILE A 19 9.83 0.37 -9.07
CA ILE A 19 9.04 0.51 -10.29
C ILE A 19 8.76 1.99 -10.60
N PHE A 20 8.48 2.82 -9.59
CA PHE A 20 8.29 4.26 -9.76
C PHE A 20 9.50 4.93 -10.42
N TRP A 21 10.70 4.68 -9.91
CA TRP A 21 11.92 5.25 -10.49
C TRP A 21 12.16 4.78 -11.92
N ILE A 22 11.88 3.51 -12.22
CA ILE A 22 11.95 2.97 -13.59
C ILE A 22 10.91 3.66 -14.48
N GLY A 23 9.66 3.81 -14.01
CA GLY A 23 8.58 4.48 -14.73
C GLY A 23 8.91 5.95 -15.04
N VAL A 24 9.47 6.67 -14.07
CA VAL A 24 9.94 8.05 -14.26
C VAL A 24 11.06 8.11 -15.30
N ALA A 25 12.03 7.18 -15.23
CA ALA A 25 13.10 7.11 -16.22
C ALA A 25 12.55 6.83 -17.63
N LEU A 26 11.58 5.92 -17.77
CA LEU A 26 10.92 5.62 -19.05
C LEU A 26 10.14 6.83 -19.60
N VAL A 27 9.43 7.56 -18.76
CA VAL A 27 8.74 8.79 -19.16
C VAL A 27 9.74 9.84 -19.65
N PHE A 28 10.88 9.98 -18.97
CA PHE A 28 11.92 10.92 -19.35
C PHE A 28 12.57 10.55 -20.69
N ILE A 29 12.94 9.28 -20.86
CA ILE A 29 13.52 8.75 -22.09
C ILE A 29 12.50 8.82 -23.24
N GLY A 30 11.25 8.42 -23.00
CA GLY A 30 10.18 8.45 -23.99
C GLY A 30 9.84 9.87 -24.44
N GLY A 31 9.81 10.83 -23.51
CA GLY A 31 9.63 12.23 -23.83
C GLY A 31 10.74 12.81 -24.70
N ILE A 32 12.01 12.50 -24.38
CA ILE A 32 13.16 12.87 -25.22
C ILE A 32 13.09 12.19 -26.59
N ALA A 33 12.77 10.90 -26.63
CA ALA A 33 12.65 10.15 -27.88
C ALA A 33 11.59 10.75 -28.80
N MET A 34 10.44 11.16 -28.26
CA MET A 34 9.37 11.84 -29.02
C MET A 34 9.85 13.17 -29.63
N MET A 35 10.71 13.91 -28.92
CA MET A 35 11.30 15.15 -29.45
C MET A 35 12.32 14.88 -30.56
N VAL A 36 13.12 13.81 -30.46
CA VAL A 36 14.13 13.46 -31.46
C VAL A 36 13.52 12.85 -32.71
N LEU A 37 12.51 11.98 -32.56
CA LEU A 37 11.86 11.26 -33.66
C LEU A 37 10.89 12.12 -34.47
N SER A 38 10.47 13.27 -33.94
CA SER A 38 9.56 14.18 -34.64
C SER A 38 10.25 15.11 -35.65
N GLU A 39 11.55 14.93 -35.88
CA GLU A 39 12.33 15.72 -36.87
C GLU A 39 12.16 17.24 -36.75
N GLY A 40 11.84 17.74 -35.55
CA GLY A 40 11.62 19.16 -35.29
C GLY A 40 10.20 19.67 -35.58
N GLU A 41 9.22 18.80 -35.86
CA GLU A 41 7.82 19.20 -35.87
C GLU A 41 7.41 19.79 -34.52
N ALA A 42 6.84 20.99 -34.54
CA ALA A 42 6.39 21.69 -33.34
C ALA A 42 5.44 20.81 -32.49
N GLY A 43 4.61 19.98 -33.13
CA GLY A 43 3.71 19.06 -32.44
C GLY A 43 4.43 18.02 -31.60
N GLY A 44 5.48 17.38 -32.13
CA GLY A 44 6.22 16.35 -31.42
C GLY A 44 7.10 16.90 -30.29
N VAL A 45 7.67 18.09 -30.48
CA VAL A 45 8.42 18.81 -29.42
C VAL A 45 7.50 19.17 -28.25
N ILE A 46 6.31 19.72 -28.53
CA ILE A 46 5.33 20.08 -27.50
C ILE A 46 4.81 18.83 -26.79
N ALA A 47 4.50 17.76 -27.54
CA ALA A 47 4.03 16.50 -26.97
C ALA A 47 5.10 15.84 -26.07
N GLY A 48 6.37 15.83 -26.47
CA GLY A 48 7.47 15.34 -25.65
C GLY A 48 7.64 16.14 -24.36
N LEU A 49 7.55 17.47 -24.43
CA LEU A 49 7.67 18.35 -23.27
C LEU A 49 6.50 18.16 -22.27
N LEU A 50 5.27 18.07 -22.79
CA LEU A 50 4.10 17.74 -21.99
C LEU A 50 4.23 16.34 -21.34
N THR A 51 4.80 15.37 -22.05
CA THR A 51 5.01 14.02 -21.52
C THR A 51 6.01 14.01 -20.36
N ILE A 52 7.11 14.76 -20.46
CA ILE A 52 8.10 14.88 -19.37
C ILE A 52 7.51 15.62 -18.16
N LEU A 53 6.65 16.61 -18.37
CA LEU A 53 6.05 17.39 -17.29
C LEU A 53 4.91 16.62 -16.59
N LEU A 54 3.99 16.06 -17.37
CA LEU A 54 2.78 15.41 -16.84
C LEU A 54 3.00 13.93 -16.53
N GLY A 55 3.86 13.24 -17.27
CA GLY A 55 4.10 11.81 -17.10
C GLY A 55 4.53 11.40 -15.68
N PRO A 56 5.50 12.10 -15.03
CA PRO A 56 5.89 11.77 -13.65
C PRO A 56 4.76 11.99 -12.65
N ILE A 57 3.87 12.95 -12.90
CA ILE A 57 2.68 13.20 -12.06
C ILE A 57 1.74 12.01 -12.15
N PHE A 58 1.44 11.52 -13.35
CA PHE A 58 0.62 10.33 -13.53
C PHE A 58 1.25 9.10 -12.87
N VAL A 59 2.55 8.84 -13.11
CA VAL A 59 3.27 7.71 -12.51
C VAL A 59 3.22 7.77 -10.98
N ARG A 60 3.35 8.98 -10.39
CA ARG A 60 3.25 9.18 -8.94
C ARG A 60 1.86 8.82 -8.40
N ILE A 61 0.80 9.34 -9.02
CA ILE A 61 -0.58 9.07 -8.59
C ILE A 61 -0.87 7.56 -8.66
N TYR A 62 -0.51 6.89 -9.75
CA TYR A 62 -0.69 5.45 -9.88
C TYR A 62 0.08 4.67 -8.81
N CYS A 63 1.33 5.03 -8.54
CA CYS A 63 2.12 4.36 -7.50
C CYS A 63 1.56 4.59 -6.08
N GLU A 64 1.08 5.80 -5.77
CA GLU A 64 0.41 6.10 -4.50
C GLU A 64 -0.86 5.27 -4.32
N LEU A 65 -1.69 5.12 -5.37
CA LEU A 65 -2.89 4.28 -5.33
C LEU A 65 -2.56 2.80 -5.10
N LEU A 66 -1.51 2.28 -5.75
CA LEU A 66 -1.07 0.89 -5.55
C LEU A 66 -0.63 0.65 -4.10
N ILE A 67 0.22 1.53 -3.54
CA ILE A 67 0.70 1.41 -2.16
C ILE A 67 -0.47 1.57 -1.16
N LEU A 68 -1.39 2.49 -1.44
CA LEU A 68 -2.58 2.72 -0.62
C LEU A 68 -3.46 1.47 -0.57
N GLY A 69 -3.65 0.78 -1.69
CA GLY A 69 -4.40 -0.47 -1.75
C GLY A 69 -3.82 -1.57 -0.86
N PHE A 70 -2.49 -1.75 -0.89
CA PHE A 70 -1.82 -2.69 0.01
C PHE A 70 -1.98 -2.30 1.48
N ARG A 71 -1.77 -1.02 1.81
CA ARG A 71 -1.93 -0.53 3.18
C ARG A 71 -3.36 -0.71 3.71
N LEU A 72 -4.36 -0.54 2.85
CA LEU A 72 -5.76 -0.73 3.20
C LEU A 72 -6.04 -2.20 3.57
N TYR A 73 -5.51 -3.14 2.79
CA TYR A 73 -5.63 -4.57 3.08
C TYR A 73 -5.07 -4.92 4.47
N ASP A 74 -3.90 -4.38 4.80
CA ASP A 74 -3.22 -4.66 6.08
C ASP A 74 -4.04 -4.15 7.25
N THR A 75 -4.57 -2.95 7.10
CA THR A 75 -5.44 -2.30 8.09
C THR A 75 -6.71 -3.13 8.31
N MET A 76 -7.29 -3.70 7.25
CA MET A 76 -8.46 -4.57 7.37
C MET A 76 -8.15 -5.88 8.11
N VAL A 77 -6.99 -6.50 7.86
CA VAL A 77 -6.56 -7.70 8.59
C VAL A 77 -6.35 -7.39 10.07
N GLU A 78 -5.75 -6.23 10.39
CA GLU A 78 -5.57 -5.78 11.76
C GLU A 78 -6.90 -5.58 12.49
N ILE A 79 -7.87 -4.89 11.86
CA ILE A 79 -9.20 -4.66 12.43
C ILE A 79 -9.91 -5.99 12.70
N LYS A 80 -9.87 -6.95 11.77
CA LYS A 80 -10.47 -8.28 11.95
C LYS A 80 -9.89 -9.00 13.17
N ASN A 81 -8.57 -8.95 13.35
CA ASN A 81 -7.91 -9.59 14.49
C ASN A 81 -8.26 -8.90 15.82
N HIS A 82 -8.37 -7.57 15.81
CA HIS A 82 -8.81 -6.80 16.98
C HIS A 82 -10.25 -7.16 17.40
N GLN A 83 -11.17 -7.30 16.43
CA GLN A 83 -12.55 -7.72 16.70
C GLN A 83 -12.61 -9.13 17.29
N ALA A 84 -11.79 -10.07 16.80
CA ALA A 84 -11.73 -11.43 17.35
C ALA A 84 -11.28 -11.45 18.83
N TYR A 85 -10.29 -10.62 19.18
CA TYR A 85 -9.82 -10.48 20.56
C TYR A 85 -10.90 -9.88 21.48
N GLN A 86 -11.63 -8.86 21.00
CA GLN A 86 -12.74 -8.24 21.74
C GLN A 86 -13.86 -9.24 22.06
N SER A 87 -14.24 -10.08 21.09
CA SER A 87 -15.25 -11.13 21.30
C SER A 87 -14.81 -12.19 22.32
N GLN A 88 -13.51 -12.53 22.34
CA GLN A 88 -12.97 -13.46 23.34
C GLN A 88 -12.99 -12.87 24.75
N ILE A 89 -12.56 -11.61 24.92
CA ILE A 89 -12.60 -10.95 26.22
C ILE A 89 -14.02 -10.88 26.77
N GLN A 90 -15.00 -10.53 25.94
CA GLN A 90 -16.42 -10.52 26.33
C GLN A 90 -16.86 -11.88 26.89
N GLY A 91 -16.44 -13.00 26.28
CA GLY A 91 -16.72 -14.35 26.79
C GLY A 91 -16.07 -14.63 28.15
N TYR A 92 -14.80 -14.26 28.34
CA TYR A 92 -14.12 -14.44 29.64
C TYR A 92 -14.73 -13.57 30.75
N LEU A 93 -15.10 -12.32 30.45
CA LEU A 93 -15.74 -11.43 31.41
C LEU A 93 -17.09 -11.99 31.87
N TYR A 94 -17.90 -12.49 30.94
CA TYR A 94 -19.16 -13.16 31.28
C TYR A 94 -18.94 -14.36 32.21
N GLN A 95 -17.93 -15.19 31.91
CA GLN A 95 -17.61 -16.34 32.75
C GLN A 95 -17.19 -15.92 34.17
N ILE A 96 -16.31 -14.92 34.30
CA ILE A 96 -15.89 -14.38 35.61
C ILE A 96 -17.09 -13.84 36.40
N GLU A 97 -18.01 -13.16 35.72
CA GLU A 97 -19.21 -12.62 36.34
C GLU A 97 -20.12 -13.74 36.86
N GLN A 98 -20.32 -14.81 36.09
CA GLN A 98 -21.05 -16.01 36.52
C GLN A 98 -20.41 -16.68 37.76
N TYR A 99 -19.09 -16.84 37.78
CA TYR A 99 -18.40 -17.38 38.95
C TYR A 99 -18.55 -16.49 40.19
N LYS A 100 -18.57 -15.17 40.02
CA LYS A 100 -18.79 -14.23 41.12
C LYS A 100 -20.20 -14.37 41.71
N TYR A 101 -21.23 -14.54 40.87
CA TYR A 101 -22.60 -14.80 41.35
C TYR A 101 -22.70 -16.13 42.11
N GLN A 102 -22.06 -17.20 41.63
CA GLN A 102 -22.09 -18.49 42.33
C GLN A 102 -21.40 -18.43 43.70
N GLN A 103 -20.25 -17.76 43.81
CA GLN A 103 -19.59 -17.57 45.11
C GLN A 103 -20.42 -16.75 46.09
N GLN A 104 -21.17 -15.77 45.59
CA GLN A 104 -22.02 -14.93 46.44
C GLN A 104 -23.26 -15.68 46.94
N SER A 105 -23.76 -16.66 46.21
CA SER A 105 -24.85 -17.55 46.65
C SER A 105 -24.42 -18.62 47.66
N MET A 106 -23.12 -18.88 47.80
CA MET A 106 -22.59 -19.86 48.77
C MET A 106 -22.22 -19.23 50.13
N LYS A 107 -22.42 -17.91 50.30
CA LYS A 107 -22.24 -17.18 51.55
C LYS A 107 -23.59 -16.77 52.11
#